data_AF-A0A0D0DFM7-F1
#
_entry.id   AF-A0A0D0DFM7-F1
#
_cell.length_a   1.000
_cell.length_b   1.000
_cell.length_c   1.000
_cell.angle_alpha   90.00
_cell.angle_beta   90.00
_cell.angle_gamma   90.00
#
_symmetry.space_group_name_H-M   'P 1'
#
loop_
_entity.id
_entity.type
_entity.pdbx_description
1 polymer ?
#
loop_
_entity_poly.entity_id
_entity_poly.type
_entity_poly.pdbx_seq_one_letter_code
_entity_poly.pdbx_strand_id
1 'polypeptide(L)'
;FHITPCNWQIHSACAQLERKDIITVSPTGSRKTMTFWIPMLFNAAGIIIIITPLNILGEKNETEGNLFGIPAVNLTAKTATDDMFKAIEEFKYRIIAVSLERILKDACF
;
A
#
# COMPACT_ATOMS: atom_id res chain seq x y z
N PHE A 1 -1.54 16.26 7.71
CA PHE A 1 -2.80 15.72 7.13
C PHE A 1 -3.98 16.44 7.77
N HIS A 2 -4.69 17.32 7.05
CA HIS A 2 -5.92 17.95 7.58
C HIS A 2 -7.14 17.05 7.31
N ILE A 3 -7.06 15.78 7.69
CA ILE A 3 -8.08 14.76 7.39
C ILE A 3 -8.38 14.01 8.70
N THR A 4 -9.66 13.93 9.06
CA THR A 4 -10.14 13.11 10.18
C THR A 4 -10.74 11.83 9.63
N PRO A 5 -10.21 10.64 9.99
CA PRO A 5 -10.75 9.38 9.52
C PRO A 5 -12.11 9.08 10.17
N CYS A 6 -12.99 8.41 9.43
CA CYS A 6 -14.27 7.94 9.95
C CYS A 6 -14.08 6.70 10.83
N ASN A 7 -15.04 6.40 11.71
CA ASN A 7 -14.96 5.26 12.64
C ASN A 7 -14.64 3.93 11.96
N TRP A 8 -15.25 3.63 10.81
CA TRP A 8 -14.99 2.38 10.10
C TRP A 8 -13.57 2.29 9.51
N GLN A 9 -12.97 3.43 9.13
CA GLN A 9 -11.58 3.47 8.65
C GLN A 9 -10.63 3.18 9.80
N ILE A 10 -10.92 3.75 10.99
CA ILE A 10 -10.17 3.50 12.22
C ILE A 10 -10.28 2.02 12.61
N HIS A 11 -11.48 1.45 12.65
CA HIS A 11 -11.67 0.03 12.96
C HIS A 11 -10.92 -0.88 11.98
N SER A 12 -10.97 -0.56 10.68
CA SER A 12 -10.22 -1.29 9.66
C SER A 12 -8.71 -1.23 9.90
N ALA A 13 -8.19 -0.05 10.25
CA ALA A 13 -6.77 0.13 10.53
C ALA A 13 -6.33 -0.57 11.83
N CYS A 14 -7.13 -0.49 12.90
CA CYS A 14 -6.87 -1.19 14.16
C CYS A 14 -6.80 -2.70 13.95
N ALA A 15 -7.76 -3.29 13.22
CA ALA A 15 -7.73 -4.72 12.91
C ALA A 15 -6.46 -5.13 12.15
N GLN A 16 -6.01 -4.32 11.18
CA GLN A 16 -4.75 -4.55 10.46
C GLN A 16 -3.53 -4.48 11.41
N LEU A 17 -3.47 -3.49 12.31
CA LEU A 17 -2.39 -3.36 13.29
C LEU A 17 -2.36 -4.52 14.30
N GLU A 18 -3.53 -5.08 14.62
CA GLU A 18 -3.69 -6.30 15.41
C GLU A 18 -3.40 -7.59 14.61
N ARG A 19 -2.98 -7.48 13.34
CA ARG A 19 -2.67 -8.59 12.44
C ARG A 19 -3.86 -9.52 12.19
N LYS A 20 -5.06 -8.95 12.07
CA LYS A 20 -6.29 -9.67 11.72
C LYS A 20 -6.60 -9.50 10.24
N ASP A 21 -7.13 -10.56 9.64
CA ASP A 21 -7.71 -10.49 8.30
C ASP A 21 -9.03 -9.71 8.34
N ILE A 22 -9.21 -8.77 7.42
CA ILE A 22 -10.38 -7.91 7.38
C ILE A 22 -10.87 -7.65 5.95
N ILE A 23 -12.18 -7.77 5.77
CA ILE A 23 -12.87 -7.37 4.54
C ILE A 23 -13.56 -6.04 4.80
N THR A 24 -13.11 -4.99 4.12
CA THR A 24 -13.72 -3.65 4.20
C THR A 24 -14.50 -3.37 2.92
N VAL A 25 -15.83 -3.27 3.02
CA VAL A 25 -16.73 -2.95 1.90
C VAL A 25 -17.24 -1.52 2.04
N SER A 26 -17.08 -0.70 1.02
CA SER A 26 -17.53 0.70 1.01
C SER A 26 -17.68 1.23 -0.42
N PRO A 27 -18.57 2.21 -0.66
CA PRO A 27 -18.78 2.76 -1.99
C PRO A 27 -17.55 3.55 -2.49
N THR A 28 -17.44 3.72 -3.81
CA THR A 28 -16.44 4.64 -4.39
C THR A 28 -16.66 6.06 -3.87
N GLY A 29 -15.57 6.83 -3.67
CA GLY A 29 -15.63 8.17 -3.07
C GLY A 29 -15.62 8.19 -1.54
N SER A 30 -15.86 7.06 -0.87
CA SER A 30 -15.77 6.93 0.60
C SER A 30 -14.36 7.05 1.19
N ARG A 31 -13.33 7.21 0.34
CA ARG A 31 -11.92 7.25 0.70
C ARG A 31 -11.43 5.97 1.36
N LYS A 32 -11.92 4.81 0.93
CA LYS A 32 -11.45 3.49 1.39
C LYS A 32 -9.94 3.30 1.36
N THR A 33 -9.22 3.94 0.43
CA THR A 33 -7.75 3.90 0.39
C THR A 33 -7.09 4.37 1.70
N MET A 34 -7.78 5.19 2.50
CA MET A 34 -7.29 5.62 3.82
C MET A 34 -7.04 4.44 4.77
N THR A 35 -7.71 3.30 4.59
CA THR A 35 -7.45 2.10 5.38
C THR A 35 -6.08 1.50 5.12
N PHE A 36 -5.41 1.85 4.00
CA PHE A 36 -4.02 1.45 3.73
C PHE A 36 -3.02 2.38 4.43
N TRP A 37 -3.36 3.67 4.53
CA TRP A 37 -2.44 4.71 5.02
C TRP A 37 -2.40 4.80 6.54
N ILE A 38 -3.55 4.71 7.22
CA ILE A 38 -3.63 4.85 8.68
C ILE A 38 -2.71 3.86 9.40
N PRO A 39 -2.71 2.54 9.09
CA PRO A 39 -1.81 1.58 9.76
C PRO A 39 -0.33 1.94 9.64
N MET A 40 0.08 2.50 8.50
CA MET A 40 1.47 2.85 8.22
C MET A 40 2.00 3.99 9.09
N LEU A 41 1.11 4.82 9.65
CA LEU A 41 1.47 5.86 10.62
C LEU A 41 1.89 5.28 11.98
N PHE A 42 1.43 4.07 12.31
CA PHE A 42 1.68 3.42 13.60
C PHE A 42 2.62 2.22 13.51
N ASN A 43 2.92 1.75 12.31
CA ASN A 43 3.85 0.65 12.07
C ASN A 43 5.10 1.11 11.30
N ALA A 44 6.01 1.81 11.97
CA ALA A 44 7.20 2.41 11.35
C ALA A 44 8.13 1.41 10.66
N ALA A 45 8.13 0.14 11.07
CA ALA A 45 8.94 -0.94 10.50
C ALA A 45 8.14 -1.88 9.56
N GLY A 46 6.91 -1.50 9.20
CA GLY A 46 6.06 -2.26 8.28
C GLY A 46 6.16 -1.80 6.83
N ILE A 47 5.97 -2.77 5.93
CA ILE A 47 5.70 -2.59 4.50
C ILE A 47 4.25 -3.01 4.25
N ILE A 48 3.53 -2.26 3.39
CA ILE A 48 2.23 -2.67 2.84
C ILE A 48 2.38 -2.97 1.35
N ILE A 49 1.88 -4.14 0.93
CA ILE A 49 1.80 -4.54 -0.47
C ILE A 49 0.35 -4.38 -0.93
N ILE A 50 0.13 -3.50 -1.91
CA ILE A 50 -1.19 -3.21 -2.47
C ILE A 50 -1.29 -3.90 -3.82
N ILE A 51 -2.04 -5.00 -3.85
CA ILE A 51 -2.33 -5.73 -5.08
C ILE A 51 -3.49 -5.03 -5.80
N THR A 52 -3.25 -4.57 -7.02
CA THR A 52 -4.24 -3.82 -7.80
C THR A 52 -4.37 -4.37 -9.23
N PRO A 53 -5.58 -4.49 -9.79
CA PRO A 53 -5.76 -4.99 -11.16
C PRO A 53 -5.40 -3.97 -12.24
N LEU A 54 -5.28 -2.67 -11.90
CA LEU A 54 -5.02 -1.60 -12.87
C LEU A 54 -3.71 -0.88 -12.57
N ASN A 55 -2.86 -0.71 -13.59
CA ASN A 55 -1.60 0.03 -13.49
C ASN A 55 -1.81 1.47 -13.02
N ILE A 56 -2.86 2.14 -13.51
CA ILE A 56 -3.22 3.52 -13.14
C ILE A 56 -3.51 3.64 -11.64
N LEU A 57 -4.09 2.60 -11.02
CA LEU A 57 -4.31 2.59 -9.58
C LEU A 57 -2.99 2.40 -8.81
N GLY A 58 -2.03 1.67 -9.38
CA GLY A 58 -0.70 1.54 -8.81
C GLY A 58 0.05 2.88 -8.77
N GLU A 59 0.06 3.61 -9.89
CA GLU A 59 0.63 4.97 -9.98
C GLU A 59 -0.04 5.94 -9.00
N LYS A 60 -1.36 5.83 -8.85
CA LYS A 60 -2.11 6.64 -7.89
C LYS A 60 -1.71 6.34 -6.45
N ASN A 61 -1.57 5.07 -6.08
CA ASN A 61 -1.15 4.66 -4.74
C ASN A 61 0.29 5.11 -4.44
N GLU A 62 1.19 5.02 -5.43
CA GLU A 62 2.55 5.55 -5.33
C GLU A 62 2.53 7.07 -5.10
N THR A 63 1.77 7.80 -5.89
CA THR A 63 1.65 9.26 -5.78
C THR A 63 1.08 9.68 -4.42
N GLU A 64 -0.01 9.05 -3.97
CA GLU A 64 -0.64 9.34 -2.69
C GLU A 64 0.28 9.00 -1.51
N GLY A 65 0.94 7.84 -1.53
CA GLY A 65 1.88 7.44 -0.48
C GLY A 65 3.01 8.44 -0.33
N ASN A 66 3.65 8.83 -1.44
CA ASN A 66 4.74 9.80 -1.45
C ASN A 66 4.27 11.20 -1.01
N LEU A 67 3.06 11.64 -1.42
CA LEU A 67 2.45 12.89 -0.94
C LEU A 67 2.23 12.88 0.58
N PHE A 68 1.96 11.71 1.14
CA PHE A 68 1.79 11.48 2.57
C PHE A 68 3.10 11.23 3.31
N GLY A 69 4.26 11.37 2.64
CA GLY A 69 5.57 11.19 3.25
C GLY A 69 5.89 9.73 3.60
N ILE A 70 5.17 8.77 3.02
CA ILE A 70 5.44 7.35 3.15
C ILE A 70 6.04 6.89 1.81
N PRO A 71 7.35 6.59 1.74
CA PRO A 71 7.99 6.21 0.50
C PRO A 71 7.26 5.07 -0.20
N ALA A 72 6.83 5.31 -1.42
CA ALA A 72 5.99 4.40 -2.18
C ALA A 72 6.57 4.15 -3.58
N VAL A 73 6.36 2.95 -4.09
CA VAL A 73 6.76 2.54 -5.44
C VAL A 73 5.70 1.68 -6.10
N ASN A 74 5.47 1.89 -7.41
CA ASN A 74 4.67 1.00 -8.23
C ASN A 74 5.57 0.02 -9.01
N LEU A 75 5.45 -1.27 -8.72
CA LEU A 75 6.18 -2.33 -9.39
C LEU A 75 5.48 -2.74 -10.69
N THR A 76 6.10 -2.30 -11.77
CA THR A 76 5.72 -2.57 -13.15
C THR A 76 6.80 -3.44 -13.81
N ALA A 77 6.58 -3.86 -15.06
CA ALA A 77 7.63 -4.52 -15.83
C ALA A 77 8.93 -3.70 -15.96
N LYS A 78 8.85 -2.36 -15.88
CA LYS A 78 10.00 -1.46 -16.00
C LYS A 78 10.75 -1.26 -14.68
N THR A 79 10.02 -1.19 -13.57
CA THR A 79 10.57 -0.78 -12.26
C THR A 79 10.99 -1.94 -11.39
N ALA A 80 10.51 -3.14 -11.67
CA ALA A 80 10.86 -4.32 -10.91
C ALA A 80 12.17 -4.96 -11.40
N THR A 81 13.25 -4.33 -10.98
CA THR A 81 14.62 -4.76 -11.18
C THR A 81 15.21 -5.26 -9.86
N ASP A 82 16.29 -6.05 -9.91
CA ASP A 82 16.99 -6.53 -8.72
C ASP A 82 17.39 -5.39 -7.76
N ASP A 83 17.81 -4.25 -8.32
CA ASP A 83 18.17 -3.06 -7.52
C ASP A 83 16.95 -2.46 -6.80
N MET A 84 15.78 -2.49 -7.44
CA MET A 84 14.54 -2.05 -6.80
C MET A 84 14.14 -2.99 -5.67
N PHE A 85 14.26 -4.30 -5.88
CA PHE A 85 13.98 -5.29 -4.82
C PHE A 85 14.95 -5.16 -3.65
N LYS A 86 16.25 -4.93 -3.89
CA LYS A 86 17.21 -4.61 -2.83
C LYS A 86 16.84 -3.32 -2.09
N ALA A 87 16.42 -2.28 -2.81
CA ALA A 87 15.97 -1.04 -2.17
C ALA A 87 14.74 -1.26 -1.27
N ILE A 88 13.83 -2.15 -1.67
CA ILE A 88 12.68 -2.57 -0.86
C ILE A 88 13.14 -3.37 0.37
N GLU A 89 14.08 -4.31 0.22
CA GLU A 89 14.66 -5.10 1.31
C GLU A 89 15.38 -4.20 2.35
N GLU A 90 16.08 -3.16 1.88
CA GLU A 90 16.69 -2.11 2.70
C GLU A 90 15.67 -1.12 3.30
N PHE A 91 14.37 -1.38 3.13
CA PHE A 91 13.27 -0.60 3.71
C PHE A 91 13.19 0.85 3.18
N LYS A 92 13.74 1.13 1.99
CA LYS A 92 13.64 2.46 1.34
C LYS A 92 12.23 2.79 0.88
N TYR A 93 11.42 1.75 0.62
CA TYR A 93 10.01 1.87 0.27
C TYR A 93 9.15 1.09 1.26
N ARG A 94 8.04 1.70 1.66
CA ARG A 94 7.11 1.15 2.64
C ARG A 94 5.74 0.85 2.05
N ILE A 95 5.40 1.46 0.91
CA ILE A 95 4.20 1.13 0.13
C ILE A 95 4.66 0.55 -1.20
N ILE A 96 4.20 -0.66 -1.51
CA ILE A 96 4.52 -1.36 -2.75
C ILE A 96 3.21 -1.63 -3.47
N ALA A 97 2.93 -0.90 -4.55
CA ALA A 97 1.83 -1.24 -5.43
C ALA A 97 2.29 -2.24 -6.50
N VAL A 98 1.50 -3.26 -6.79
CA VAL A 98 1.87 -4.30 -7.77
C VAL A 98 0.62 -4.95 -8.36
N SER A 99 0.71 -5.45 -9.60
CA SER A 99 -0.39 -6.18 -10.22
C SER A 99 -0.45 -7.64 -9.75
N LEU A 100 -1.66 -8.21 -9.77
CA LEU A 100 -1.87 -9.62 -9.42
C LEU A 100 -1.03 -10.55 -10.31
N GLU A 101 -1.05 -10.29 -11.62
CA GLU A 101 -0.31 -11.08 -12.62
C GLU A 101 1.19 -11.11 -12.34
N ARG A 102 1.72 -10.02 -11.79
CA ARG A 102 3.14 -9.89 -11.53
C ARG A 102 3.55 -10.63 -10.26
N ILE A 103 2.77 -10.51 -9.18
CA ILE A 103 2.97 -11.31 -7.96
C ILE A 103 2.98 -12.81 -8.27
N LEU A 104 2.12 -13.27 -9.18
CA LEU A 104 2.00 -14.70 -9.48
C LEU A 104 3.14 -15.25 -10.36
N LYS A 105 3.93 -14.39 -11.00
CA LYS A 105 4.95 -14.79 -12.00
C LYS A 105 6.38 -14.49 -11.57
N ASP A 106 6.57 -13.55 -10.66
CA ASP A 106 7.90 -13.10 -10.25
C ASP A 106 8.35 -13.88 -9.01
N ALA A 107 9.52 -14.51 -9.10
CA ALA A 107 10.09 -15.34 -8.03
C ALA A 107 10.54 -14.55 -6.80
N CYS A 108 10.59 -13.21 -6.88
CA CYS A 108 10.96 -12.35 -5.77
C CYS A 108 9.81 -12.15 -4.75
N PHE A 109 8.61 -12.68 -5.03
CA PHE A 109 7.42 -12.58 -4.17
C PHE A 109 7.05 -13.91 -3.50
#